data_AF-A0A1W0W9Q1-F1
#
_entry.id   AF-A0A1W0W9Q1-F1
#
_cell.length_a   1.000
_cell.length_b   1.000
_cell.length_c   1.000
_cell.angle_alpha   90.00
_cell.angle_beta   90.00
_cell.angle_gamma   90.00
#
_symmetry.space_group_name_H-M   'P 1'
#
loop_
_entity.id
_entity.type
_entity.pdbx_description
1 polymer ?
#
loop_
_entity_poly.entity_id
_entity_poly.type
_entity_poly.pdbx_seq_one_letter_code
_entity_poly.pdbx_strand_id
1 'polypeptide(L)'
;MAERVKNVLILLTSFIALACGSYYERHKCFATGDCILSTAYFAGGYSDEYNRWITECNDGEAMIGIFDAVRMFIGVEQVWCKFVFPMKPPSRGIYPFYPQCNVRNQTMKEYYCYDKYWPTDTVDTFAVGVFGTTFQDPGVPTAMKCCKTPQGYHLDYSRCSWKYTHDKAGEHYDGYWLTKCETNEIMTGLGQAVSPTDGLNHFVWIQCCPVIYTGIPSAGSAYRLPLPPNNNYVQQSSYSSSNSYAQPQQQPYQ
;
A
#
# COMPACT_ATOMS: atom_id res chain seq x y z
N MET A 1 -54.20 7.85 -10.70
CA MET A 1 -53.06 8.76 -10.95
C MET A 1 -51.97 8.64 -9.88
N ALA A 2 -52.32 8.53 -8.59
CA ALA A 2 -51.37 8.38 -7.49
C ALA A 2 -50.46 7.12 -7.55
N GLU A 3 -50.96 5.96 -8.02
CA GLU A 3 -50.15 4.74 -8.12
C GLU A 3 -49.03 4.82 -9.17
N ARG A 4 -49.26 5.52 -10.29
CA ARG A 4 -48.24 5.68 -11.34
C ARG A 4 -47.06 6.54 -10.88
N VAL A 5 -47.31 7.49 -9.98
CA VAL A 5 -46.26 8.35 -9.41
C VAL A 5 -45.36 7.57 -8.43
N LYS A 6 -45.93 6.66 -7.63
CA LYS A 6 -45.15 5.80 -6.71
C LYS A 6 -44.17 4.89 -7.45
N ASN A 7 -44.60 4.25 -8.55
CA ASN A 7 -43.74 3.31 -9.28
C ASN A 7 -42.57 4.01 -9.99
N VAL A 8 -42.76 5.24 -10.48
CA VAL A 8 -41.69 6.04 -11.08
C VAL A 8 -40.67 6.49 -10.02
N LEU A 9 -41.13 6.84 -8.82
CA LEU A 9 -40.24 7.26 -7.72
C LEU A 9 -39.36 6.10 -7.22
N ILE A 10 -39.91 4.88 -7.12
CA ILE A 10 -39.16 3.69 -6.70
C ILE A 10 -38.06 3.35 -7.71
N LEU A 11 -38.36 3.37 -9.01
CA LEU A 11 -37.38 3.11 -10.07
C LEU A 11 -36.22 4.13 -10.06
N LEU A 12 -36.53 5.41 -9.83
CA LEU A 12 -35.50 6.46 -9.73
C LEU A 12 -34.60 6.28 -8.51
N THR A 13 -35.14 5.89 -7.35
CA THR A 13 -34.32 5.62 -6.16
C THR A 13 -33.40 4.40 -6.35
N SER A 14 -33.85 3.36 -7.06
CA SER A 14 -33.02 2.19 -7.35
C SER A 14 -31.84 2.53 -8.28
N PHE A 15 -32.06 3.35 -9.31
CA PHE A 15 -31.00 3.74 -10.25
C PHE A 15 -29.90 4.59 -9.60
N ILE A 16 -30.26 5.51 -8.71
CA ILE A 16 -29.28 6.36 -8.00
C ILE A 16 -28.48 5.53 -6.99
N ALA A 17 -29.11 4.60 -6.28
CA ALA A 17 -28.42 3.70 -5.35
C ALA A 17 -27.39 2.78 -6.05
N LEU A 18 -27.73 2.25 -7.23
CA LEU A 18 -26.82 1.43 -8.04
C LEU A 18 -25.62 2.21 -8.59
N ALA A 19 -25.82 3.47 -9.01
CA ALA A 19 -24.73 4.29 -9.54
C ALA A 19 -23.71 4.72 -8.47
N CYS A 20 -24.18 5.05 -7.26
CA CYS A 20 -23.28 5.44 -6.17
C CYS A 20 -22.41 4.29 -5.64
N GLY A 21 -22.92 3.05 -5.57
CA GLY A 21 -22.14 1.89 -5.11
C GLY A 21 -20.89 1.65 -5.96
N SER A 22 -21.04 1.71 -7.29
CA SER A 22 -19.95 1.37 -8.22
C SER A 22 -18.76 2.35 -8.21
N TYR A 23 -18.99 3.62 -7.85
CA TYR A 23 -17.96 4.65 -7.85
C TYR A 23 -17.03 4.52 -6.63
N TYR A 24 -17.56 4.13 -5.47
CA TYR A 24 -16.78 3.90 -4.27
C TYR A 24 -16.08 2.53 -4.27
N GLU A 25 -16.57 1.56 -5.03
CA GLU A 25 -16.01 0.20 -5.07
C GLU A 25 -14.66 0.08 -5.80
N ARG A 26 -14.27 1.02 -6.67
CA ARG A 26 -13.12 0.82 -7.58
C ARG A 26 -11.93 1.73 -7.40
N HIS A 27 -12.07 2.83 -6.66
CA HIS A 27 -11.08 3.90 -6.72
C HIS A 27 -10.37 4.20 -5.41
N LYS A 28 -11.01 4.21 -4.24
CA LYS A 28 -10.31 4.50 -2.98
C LYS A 28 -10.94 3.82 -1.78
N CYS A 29 -10.09 3.21 -0.95
CA CYS A 29 -10.50 2.57 0.30
C CYS A 29 -10.69 3.62 1.41
N PHE A 30 -11.81 3.64 2.12
CA PHE A 30 -12.01 4.61 3.21
C PHE A 30 -12.13 3.92 4.57
N ALA A 31 -11.12 3.14 4.97
CA ALA A 31 -11.05 2.53 6.30
C ALA A 31 -12.30 1.72 6.70
N THR A 32 -13.07 1.23 5.74
CA THR A 32 -14.35 0.51 5.95
C THR A 32 -14.18 -0.99 6.16
N GLY A 33 -12.95 -1.51 6.16
CA GLY A 33 -12.65 -2.92 6.42
C GLY A 33 -11.81 -3.54 5.31
N ASP A 34 -12.46 -4.00 4.24
CA ASP A 34 -11.83 -4.60 3.06
C ASP A 34 -12.17 -3.75 1.83
N CYS A 35 -11.24 -3.66 0.88
CA CYS A 35 -11.37 -2.84 -0.32
C CYS A 35 -10.64 -3.49 -1.49
N ILE A 36 -11.14 -3.26 -2.71
CA ILE A 36 -10.60 -3.80 -3.94
C ILE A 36 -10.18 -2.64 -4.83
N LEU A 37 -8.94 -2.64 -5.28
CA LEU A 37 -8.39 -1.57 -6.12
C LEU A 37 -7.96 -2.17 -7.46
N SER A 38 -8.55 -1.68 -8.55
CA SER A 38 -8.18 -2.09 -9.90
C SER A 38 -6.86 -1.44 -10.33
N THR A 39 -6.03 -2.20 -11.03
CA THR A 39 -4.79 -1.72 -11.64
C THR A 39 -5.01 -1.04 -12.99
N ALA A 40 -6.09 -1.37 -13.70
CA ALA A 40 -6.34 -0.95 -15.08
C ALA A 40 -6.69 0.54 -15.24
N TYR A 41 -7.31 1.14 -14.22
CA TYR A 41 -7.92 2.47 -14.33
C TYR A 41 -7.46 3.45 -13.26
N PHE A 42 -6.26 3.25 -12.72
CA PHE A 42 -5.71 4.09 -11.66
C PHE A 42 -6.69 4.22 -10.49
N ALA A 43 -6.84 3.16 -9.69
CA ALA A 43 -7.32 3.37 -8.32
C ALA A 43 -6.53 4.51 -7.64
N GLY A 44 -5.26 4.68 -8.04
CA GLY A 44 -4.52 5.91 -7.81
C GLY A 44 -3.83 5.81 -6.48
N GLY A 45 -2.56 5.40 -6.51
CA GLY A 45 -1.70 5.53 -5.36
C GLY A 45 -1.14 6.94 -5.21
N TYR A 46 -0.56 7.21 -4.05
CA TYR A 46 0.02 8.51 -3.75
C TYR A 46 1.29 8.70 -4.56
N SER A 47 1.31 9.68 -5.45
CA SER A 47 2.53 10.04 -6.16
C SER A 47 3.63 10.37 -5.15
N ASP A 48 4.72 9.62 -5.18
CA ASP A 48 5.96 10.06 -4.54
C ASP A 48 6.80 10.85 -5.58
N GLU A 49 7.96 11.36 -5.16
CA GLU A 49 8.84 12.15 -6.03
C GLU A 49 9.27 11.38 -7.30
N TYR A 50 9.24 10.05 -7.27
CA TYR A 50 9.83 9.19 -8.30
C TYR A 50 8.81 8.33 -9.05
N ASN A 51 7.66 8.03 -8.44
CA ASN A 51 6.72 7.04 -8.93
C ASN A 51 5.27 7.49 -8.77
N ARG A 52 4.49 7.28 -9.84
CA ARG A 52 3.03 7.27 -9.78
C ARG A 52 2.56 5.83 -9.64
N TRP A 53 2.25 5.42 -8.41
CA TRP A 53 1.78 4.08 -8.10
C TRP A 53 0.48 3.76 -8.84
N ILE A 54 0.42 2.57 -9.46
CA ILE A 54 -0.77 2.09 -10.17
C ILE A 54 -1.93 1.98 -9.18
N THR A 55 -1.64 1.37 -8.05
CA THR A 55 -2.55 1.20 -6.91
C THR A 55 -1.76 1.17 -5.62
N GLU A 56 -2.35 1.72 -4.57
CA GLU A 56 -1.80 1.75 -3.22
C GLU A 56 -2.96 1.70 -2.22
N CYS A 57 -2.84 0.82 -1.23
CA CYS A 57 -3.75 0.75 -0.09
C CYS A 57 -3.63 2.03 0.75
N ASN A 58 -4.73 2.38 1.43
CA ASN A 58 -4.74 3.60 2.23
C ASN A 58 -4.03 3.41 3.58
N ASP A 59 -3.94 4.51 4.31
CA ASP A 59 -3.31 4.56 5.62
C ASP A 59 -3.95 3.58 6.62
N GLY A 60 -3.13 2.73 7.23
CA GLY A 60 -3.61 1.67 8.12
C GLY A 60 -4.09 0.41 7.41
N GLU A 61 -4.07 0.40 6.08
CA GLU A 61 -4.40 -0.75 5.25
C GLU A 61 -3.17 -1.41 4.65
N ALA A 62 -3.21 -2.73 4.57
CA ALA A 62 -2.19 -3.55 3.91
C ALA A 62 -2.78 -4.26 2.71
N MET A 63 -1.94 -4.55 1.71
CA MET A 63 -2.31 -5.52 0.69
C MET A 63 -2.45 -6.89 1.35
N ILE A 64 -3.50 -7.62 0.99
CA ILE A 64 -3.77 -8.97 1.48
C ILE A 64 -4.07 -9.95 0.36
N GLY A 65 -4.09 -9.52 -0.89
CA GLY A 65 -4.35 -10.41 -2.00
C GLY A 65 -4.24 -9.75 -3.36
N ILE A 66 -4.17 -10.61 -4.36
CA ILE A 66 -4.18 -10.27 -5.78
C ILE A 66 -5.26 -11.07 -6.49
N PHE A 67 -5.78 -10.49 -7.55
CA PHE A 67 -6.83 -11.08 -8.37
C PHE A 67 -6.50 -10.83 -9.84
N ASP A 68 -6.79 -11.83 -10.67
CA ASP A 68 -6.78 -11.75 -12.13
C ASP A 68 -7.95 -12.59 -12.65
N ALA A 69 -8.72 -12.06 -13.61
CA ALA A 69 -9.85 -12.76 -14.19
C ALA A 69 -9.54 -13.45 -15.53
N VAL A 70 -8.49 -13.03 -16.24
CA VAL A 70 -8.41 -13.30 -17.71
C VAL A 70 -7.06 -13.74 -18.22
N ARG A 71 -5.96 -13.49 -17.52
CA ARG A 71 -4.61 -13.71 -18.08
C ARG A 71 -3.70 -14.55 -17.21
N MET A 72 -4.25 -15.52 -16.47
CA MET A 72 -3.47 -16.54 -15.78
C MET A 72 -2.37 -15.95 -14.86
N PHE A 73 -2.59 -14.77 -14.29
CA PHE A 73 -1.61 -14.01 -13.51
C PHE A 73 -0.36 -13.54 -14.27
N ILE A 74 -0.42 -13.34 -15.60
CA ILE A 74 0.62 -12.57 -16.35
C ILE A 74 0.73 -11.14 -15.77
N GLY A 75 -0.39 -10.61 -15.29
CA GLY A 75 -0.47 -9.37 -14.54
C GLY A 75 -1.31 -9.54 -13.28
N VAL A 76 -1.50 -8.43 -12.57
CA VAL A 76 -2.47 -8.30 -11.47
C VAL A 76 -3.54 -7.35 -11.98
N GLU A 77 -4.81 -7.78 -11.99
CA GLU A 77 -5.95 -6.94 -12.40
C GLU A 77 -6.45 -6.09 -11.22
N GLN A 78 -6.49 -6.70 -10.04
CA GLN A 78 -6.98 -6.06 -8.82
C GLN A 78 -6.12 -6.47 -7.63
N VAL A 79 -5.93 -5.52 -6.71
CA VAL A 79 -5.33 -5.77 -5.40
C VAL A 79 -6.40 -5.65 -4.34
N TRP A 80 -6.29 -6.48 -3.31
CA TRP A 80 -7.16 -6.43 -2.14
C TRP A 80 -6.43 -5.77 -0.99
N CYS A 81 -7.02 -4.71 -0.45
CA CYS A 81 -6.53 -3.96 0.69
C CYS A 81 -7.42 -4.23 1.90
N LYS A 82 -6.84 -4.25 3.10
CA LYS A 82 -7.57 -4.41 4.34
C LYS A 82 -6.99 -3.58 5.47
N PHE A 83 -7.86 -2.98 6.27
CA PHE A 83 -7.48 -2.27 7.48
C PHE A 83 -7.02 -3.26 8.56
N VAL A 84 -5.72 -3.20 8.90
CA VAL A 84 -5.06 -4.18 9.79
C VAL A 84 -4.39 -3.54 11.02
N PHE A 85 -4.29 -2.21 11.06
CA PHE A 85 -3.61 -1.48 12.13
C PHE A 85 -4.55 -0.56 12.92
N PRO A 86 -5.53 -1.09 13.68
CA PRO A 86 -6.51 -0.28 14.42
C PRO A 86 -5.90 0.60 15.52
N MET A 87 -4.75 0.22 16.07
CA MET A 87 -4.09 0.92 17.18
C MET A 87 -2.97 1.87 16.70
N LYS A 88 -2.84 2.08 15.39
CA LYS A 88 -1.82 2.99 14.85
C LYS A 88 -2.12 4.45 15.28
N PRO A 89 -1.09 5.31 15.38
CA PRO A 89 -1.30 6.72 15.63
C PRO A 89 -2.14 7.39 14.54
N PRO A 90 -2.92 8.43 14.89
CA PRO A 90 -3.66 9.21 13.90
C PRO A 90 -2.67 9.90 12.96
N SER A 91 -2.93 9.82 11.65
CA SER A 91 -2.07 10.36 10.59
C SER A 91 -2.06 11.88 10.48
N ARG A 92 -2.90 12.59 11.26
CA ARG A 92 -3.00 14.07 11.28
C ARG A 92 -3.09 14.72 9.88
N GLY A 93 -3.65 14.01 8.90
CA GLY A 93 -3.80 14.49 7.52
C GLY A 93 -2.61 14.20 6.59
N ILE A 94 -1.55 13.53 7.07
CA ILE A 94 -0.43 13.07 6.24
C ILE A 94 -0.74 11.63 5.82
N TYR A 95 -1.29 11.43 4.61
CA TYR A 95 -1.63 10.09 4.10
C TYR A 95 -0.73 9.73 2.90
N PRO A 96 -0.31 8.45 2.76
CA PRO A 96 -0.45 7.35 3.72
C PRO A 96 0.63 7.43 4.81
N PHE A 97 0.28 7.19 6.08
CA PHE A 97 1.22 7.34 7.19
C PHE A 97 1.83 6.00 7.56
N TYR A 98 2.96 5.68 6.93
CA TYR A 98 3.85 4.62 7.37
C TYR A 98 5.21 5.18 7.78
N PRO A 99 5.86 4.65 8.83
CA PRO A 99 7.10 5.21 9.34
C PRO A 99 8.24 5.32 8.34
N GLN A 100 8.35 4.30 7.49
CA GLN A 100 9.41 4.10 6.53
C GLN A 100 8.86 3.20 5.44
N CYS A 101 9.14 3.54 4.18
CA CYS A 101 8.81 2.70 3.04
C CYS A 101 10.03 2.55 2.15
N ASN A 102 10.14 1.38 1.52
CA ASN A 102 11.15 1.03 0.55
C ASN A 102 10.46 0.45 -0.70
N VAL A 103 11.11 0.63 -1.84
CA VAL A 103 10.61 0.09 -3.11
C VAL A 103 11.40 -1.17 -3.44
N ARG A 104 10.69 -2.21 -3.87
CA ARG A 104 11.26 -3.47 -4.33
C ARG A 104 11.11 -3.60 -5.83
N ASN A 105 12.21 -3.86 -6.52
CA ASN A 105 12.25 -4.00 -7.97
C ASN A 105 11.94 -5.44 -8.40
N GLN A 106 10.72 -5.66 -8.88
CA GLN A 106 10.24 -6.97 -9.31
C GLN A 106 11.02 -7.48 -10.54
N THR A 107 11.46 -6.58 -11.41
CA THR A 107 12.31 -6.91 -12.57
C THR A 107 13.68 -7.49 -12.15
N MET A 108 14.19 -7.06 -11.00
CA MET A 108 15.44 -7.56 -10.41
C MET A 108 15.23 -8.77 -9.50
N LYS A 109 14.03 -9.37 -9.49
CA LYS A 109 13.64 -10.50 -8.65
C LYS A 109 13.62 -10.20 -7.14
N GLU A 110 13.39 -8.94 -6.77
CA GLU A 110 13.20 -8.53 -5.38
C GLU A 110 11.74 -8.82 -4.93
N TYR A 111 11.41 -10.09 -4.79
CA TYR A 111 10.03 -10.54 -4.57
C TYR A 111 9.51 -10.35 -3.14
N TYR A 112 10.38 -10.05 -2.18
CA TYR A 112 10.05 -9.95 -0.76
C TYR A 112 10.22 -8.51 -0.27
N CYS A 113 9.32 -8.08 0.63
CA CYS A 113 9.47 -6.81 1.32
C CYS A 113 10.66 -6.83 2.29
N TYR A 114 10.85 -7.94 3.00
CA TYR A 114 12.02 -8.17 3.83
C TYR A 114 13.27 -8.45 2.99
N ASP A 115 14.39 -7.83 3.37
CA ASP A 115 15.69 -8.06 2.75
C ASP A 115 16.74 -8.38 3.82
N LYS A 116 17.33 -9.56 3.64
CA LYS A 116 18.35 -10.11 4.53
C LYS A 116 19.63 -9.28 4.60
N TYR A 117 19.91 -8.47 3.58
CA TYR A 117 21.10 -7.61 3.54
C TYR A 117 20.88 -6.30 4.31
N TRP A 118 19.62 -5.87 4.44
CA TRP A 118 19.23 -4.64 5.14
C TRP A 118 18.11 -4.94 6.16
N PRO A 119 18.34 -5.85 7.13
CA PRO A 119 17.27 -6.34 7.99
C PRO A 119 16.73 -5.26 8.92
N THR A 120 17.55 -4.31 9.36
CA THR A 120 17.13 -3.20 10.24
C THR A 120 16.07 -2.32 9.60
N ASP A 121 16.21 -2.08 8.30
CA ASP A 121 15.33 -1.20 7.53
C ASP A 121 14.08 -1.93 7.04
N THR A 122 14.17 -3.25 6.88
CA THR A 122 13.18 -4.03 6.11
C THR A 122 12.48 -5.10 6.93
N VAL A 123 12.87 -5.29 8.20
CA VAL A 123 12.09 -6.05 9.17
C VAL A 123 10.74 -5.38 9.40
N ASP A 124 9.72 -6.21 9.56
CA ASP A 124 8.33 -5.80 9.73
C ASP A 124 7.83 -4.93 8.56
N THR A 125 8.31 -5.18 7.34
CA THR A 125 7.80 -4.52 6.14
C THR A 125 6.82 -5.40 5.36
N PHE A 126 5.81 -4.77 4.80
CA PHE A 126 4.72 -5.43 4.07
C PHE A 126 4.29 -4.60 2.86
N ALA A 127 3.63 -5.25 1.92
CA ALA A 127 3.21 -4.63 0.67
C ALA A 127 2.02 -3.70 0.89
N VAL A 128 2.13 -2.46 0.39
CA VAL A 128 1.05 -1.48 0.40
C VAL A 128 0.65 -1.04 -1.00
N GLY A 129 1.51 -1.21 -2.00
CA GLY A 129 1.20 -0.76 -3.35
C GLY A 129 2.06 -1.44 -4.40
N VAL A 130 1.64 -1.30 -5.65
CA VAL A 130 2.35 -1.80 -6.82
C VAL A 130 2.47 -0.73 -7.90
N PHE A 131 3.61 -0.74 -8.57
CA PHE A 131 3.95 0.19 -9.63
C PHE A 131 4.26 -0.59 -10.92
N GLY A 132 3.92 0.01 -12.05
CA GLY A 132 4.25 -0.51 -13.38
C GLY A 132 4.28 0.64 -14.37
N THR A 133 5.06 0.45 -15.43
CA THR A 133 5.26 1.48 -16.48
C THR A 133 4.15 1.48 -17.53
N THR A 134 3.41 0.38 -17.63
CA THR A 134 2.34 0.21 -18.61
C THR A 134 0.99 0.24 -17.90
N PHE A 135 0.11 1.10 -18.41
CA PHE A 135 -1.25 1.27 -17.92
C PHE A 135 -2.19 0.43 -18.79
N GLN A 136 -2.09 -0.89 -18.62
CA GLN A 136 -2.89 -1.88 -19.34
C GLN A 136 -3.57 -2.81 -18.34
N ASP A 137 -4.61 -3.50 -18.79
CA ASP A 137 -5.37 -4.47 -18.01
C ASP A 137 -5.07 -5.91 -18.48
N PRO A 138 -4.53 -6.78 -17.60
CA PRO A 138 -4.07 -6.54 -16.24
C PRO A 138 -2.77 -5.73 -16.19
N GLY A 139 -2.55 -5.03 -15.07
CA GLY A 139 -1.30 -4.30 -14.86
C GLY A 139 -0.16 -5.29 -14.61
N VAL A 140 1.03 -5.03 -15.14
CA VAL A 140 2.21 -5.84 -14.82
C VAL A 140 3.11 -5.06 -13.87
N PRO A 141 3.00 -5.29 -12.54
CA PRO A 141 3.88 -4.67 -11.57
C PRO A 141 5.37 -4.88 -11.91
N THR A 142 6.11 -3.78 -12.05
CA THR A 142 7.57 -3.78 -12.14
C THR A 142 8.22 -3.42 -10.81
N ALA A 143 7.46 -2.85 -9.87
CA ALA A 143 7.90 -2.59 -8.51
C ALA A 143 6.78 -2.74 -7.48
N MET A 144 7.16 -2.97 -6.22
CA MET A 144 6.26 -3.10 -5.08
C MET A 144 6.68 -2.13 -3.98
N LYS A 145 5.73 -1.36 -3.45
CA LYS A 145 5.94 -0.49 -2.29
C LYS A 145 5.80 -1.32 -1.03
N CYS A 146 6.86 -1.37 -0.25
CA CYS A 146 6.88 -2.03 1.04
C CYS A 146 7.00 -0.98 2.13
N CYS A 147 6.15 -1.03 3.14
CA CYS A 147 6.18 -0.10 4.25
C CYS A 147 6.32 -0.84 5.57
N LYS A 148 6.98 -0.21 6.53
CA LYS A 148 7.16 -0.75 7.87
C LYS A 148 5.86 -0.68 8.64
N THR A 149 5.59 -1.71 9.44
CA THR A 149 4.44 -1.71 10.35
C THR A 149 4.48 -0.52 11.30
N PRO A 150 3.31 0.01 11.72
CA PRO A 150 3.25 0.99 12.78
C PRO A 150 3.83 0.44 14.09
N GLN A 151 4.22 1.33 14.99
CA GLN A 151 4.81 0.96 16.28
C GLN A 151 3.91 -0.01 17.07
N GLY A 152 4.53 -1.06 17.61
CA GLY A 152 3.85 -2.11 18.38
C GLY A 152 3.24 -3.23 17.55
N TYR A 153 3.30 -3.14 16.22
CA TYR A 153 2.94 -4.21 15.30
C TYR A 153 4.20 -4.89 14.74
N HIS A 154 4.17 -6.21 14.68
CA HIS A 154 5.26 -7.04 14.14
C HIS A 154 4.71 -8.12 13.23
N LEU A 155 5.56 -8.59 12.32
CA LEU A 155 5.26 -9.74 11.47
C LEU A 155 5.85 -11.01 12.07
N ASP A 156 5.01 -12.04 12.18
CA ASP A 156 5.46 -13.35 12.61
C ASP A 156 6.05 -14.14 11.43
N TYR A 157 7.33 -13.92 11.18
CA TYR A 157 8.04 -14.58 10.09
C TYR A 157 8.08 -16.11 10.21
N SER A 158 7.90 -16.66 11.41
CA SER A 158 7.90 -18.12 11.63
C SER A 158 6.65 -18.81 11.11
N ARG A 159 5.56 -18.05 10.94
CA ARG A 159 4.24 -18.54 10.49
C ARG A 159 3.85 -18.02 9.12
N CYS A 160 4.78 -17.43 8.35
CA CYS A 160 4.47 -17.03 7.00
C CYS A 160 4.11 -18.25 6.13
N SER A 161 3.10 -18.07 5.29
CA SER A 161 2.68 -19.05 4.30
C SER A 161 2.75 -18.46 2.90
N TRP A 162 2.89 -19.32 1.89
CA TRP A 162 2.77 -18.91 0.49
C TRP A 162 1.40 -19.31 -0.03
N LYS A 163 0.71 -18.38 -0.68
CA LYS A 163 -0.53 -18.66 -1.40
C LYS A 163 -0.19 -18.61 -2.89
N TYR A 164 -0.36 -19.76 -3.55
CA TYR A 164 -0.01 -19.94 -4.96
C TYR A 164 -1.18 -19.58 -5.88
N THR A 165 -0.86 -19.07 -7.05
CA THR A 165 -1.81 -18.73 -8.14
C THR A 165 -1.96 -19.85 -9.17
N HIS A 166 -1.36 -21.01 -8.89
CA HIS A 166 -1.37 -22.19 -9.73
C HIS A 166 -1.59 -23.45 -8.89
N ASP A 167 -1.93 -24.53 -9.57
CA ASP A 167 -2.12 -25.85 -8.97
C ASP A 167 -0.77 -26.59 -8.78
N LYS A 168 -0.83 -27.87 -8.35
CA LYS A 168 0.39 -28.67 -8.16
C LYS A 168 1.09 -29.06 -9.46
N ALA A 169 0.41 -28.99 -10.60
CA ALA A 169 0.97 -29.25 -11.92
C ALA A 169 1.64 -28.00 -12.53
N GLY A 170 1.47 -26.83 -11.91
CA GLY A 170 1.99 -25.56 -12.41
C GLY A 170 1.05 -24.86 -13.39
N GLU A 171 -0.18 -25.35 -13.52
CA GLU A 171 -1.23 -24.69 -14.29
C GLU A 171 -1.82 -23.55 -13.46
N HIS A 172 -1.73 -22.34 -14.00
CA HIS A 172 -2.31 -21.17 -13.34
C HIS A 172 -3.82 -21.30 -13.30
N TYR A 173 -4.42 -20.89 -12.18
CA TYR A 173 -5.88 -20.83 -12.09
C TYR A 173 -6.39 -19.82 -13.13
N ASP A 174 -7.34 -20.26 -13.95
CA ASP A 174 -8.01 -19.44 -14.95
C ASP A 174 -9.39 -18.96 -14.45
N GLY A 175 -9.94 -17.95 -15.13
CA GLY A 175 -11.19 -17.30 -14.70
C GLY A 175 -11.02 -16.39 -13.48
N TYR A 176 -12.12 -16.15 -12.76
CA TYR A 176 -12.17 -15.22 -11.61
C TYR A 176 -11.49 -15.81 -10.36
N TRP A 177 -10.16 -15.82 -10.32
CA TRP A 177 -9.41 -16.40 -9.20
C TRP A 177 -8.82 -15.36 -8.26
N LEU A 178 -9.05 -15.56 -6.96
CA LEU A 178 -8.56 -14.70 -5.89
C LEU A 178 -7.47 -15.43 -5.10
N THR A 179 -6.26 -14.87 -5.08
CA THR A 179 -5.18 -15.33 -4.22
C THR A 179 -5.05 -14.35 -3.06
N LYS A 180 -5.52 -14.75 -1.87
CA LYS A 180 -5.65 -13.89 -0.68
C LYS A 180 -5.07 -14.56 0.57
N CYS A 181 -4.47 -13.75 1.44
CA CYS A 181 -4.01 -14.10 2.77
C CYS A 181 -5.19 -14.38 3.71
N GLU A 182 -4.92 -15.12 4.80
CA GLU A 182 -5.95 -15.45 5.78
C GLU A 182 -6.29 -14.27 6.70
N THR A 183 -7.21 -14.50 7.63
CA THR A 183 -7.59 -13.49 8.62
C THR A 183 -6.40 -13.18 9.52
N ASN A 184 -6.05 -11.89 9.61
CA ASN A 184 -4.89 -11.34 10.34
C ASN A 184 -3.52 -11.59 9.69
N GLU A 185 -3.49 -12.01 8.43
CA GLU A 185 -2.27 -12.04 7.64
C GLU A 185 -2.23 -10.88 6.65
N ILE A 186 -1.02 -10.42 6.35
CA ILE A 186 -0.78 -9.41 5.32
C ILE A 186 0.24 -9.89 4.31
N MET A 187 0.15 -9.34 3.11
CA MET A 187 1.04 -9.66 2.01
C MET A 187 2.41 -9.02 2.24
N THR A 188 3.46 -9.84 2.26
CA THR A 188 4.86 -9.42 2.48
C THR A 188 5.76 -9.71 1.28
N GLY A 189 5.20 -10.29 0.22
CA GLY A 189 5.93 -10.62 -0.98
C GLY A 189 5.00 -10.98 -2.14
N LEU A 190 5.53 -10.80 -3.35
CA LEU A 190 4.89 -11.10 -4.62
C LEU A 190 5.96 -11.69 -5.53
N GLY A 191 5.81 -12.94 -5.94
CA GLY A 191 6.83 -13.65 -6.72
C GLY A 191 6.41 -13.92 -8.15
N GLN A 192 7.37 -13.83 -9.07
CA GLN A 192 7.20 -14.20 -10.47
C GLN A 192 8.10 -15.36 -10.88
N ALA A 193 7.58 -16.22 -11.75
CA ALA A 193 8.34 -17.29 -12.40
C ALA A 193 7.85 -17.52 -13.83
N VAL A 194 8.70 -18.15 -14.64
CA VAL A 194 8.33 -18.55 -16.00
C VAL A 194 7.37 -19.73 -15.93
N SER A 195 6.19 -19.59 -16.51
CA SER A 195 5.19 -20.64 -16.61
C SER A 195 5.67 -21.74 -17.58
N PRO A 196 5.55 -23.03 -17.20
CA PRO A 196 5.96 -24.13 -18.07
C PRO A 196 5.03 -24.32 -19.28
N THR A 197 3.82 -23.78 -19.23
CA THR A 197 2.78 -23.99 -20.24
C THR A 197 2.97 -23.10 -21.47
N ASP A 198 3.36 -21.84 -21.27
CA ASP A 198 3.45 -20.82 -22.32
C ASP A 198 4.80 -20.08 -22.36
N GLY A 199 5.68 -20.32 -21.37
CA GLY A 199 7.02 -19.71 -21.32
C GLY A 199 7.03 -18.21 -20.98
N LEU A 200 5.91 -17.65 -20.52
CA LEU A 200 5.81 -16.25 -20.09
C LEU A 200 6.09 -16.12 -18.59
N ASN A 201 6.33 -14.90 -18.09
CA ASN A 201 6.45 -14.64 -16.65
C ASN A 201 5.07 -14.41 -16.05
N HIS A 202 4.74 -15.17 -15.01
CA HIS A 202 3.49 -15.07 -14.26
C HIS A 202 3.78 -14.82 -12.79
N PHE A 203 2.88 -14.13 -12.11
CA PHE A 203 2.86 -14.08 -10.66
C PHE A 203 2.41 -15.43 -10.15
N VAL A 204 3.31 -16.16 -9.48
CA VAL A 204 3.10 -17.56 -9.05
C VAL A 204 2.70 -17.69 -7.59
N TRP A 205 3.02 -16.70 -6.76
CA TRP A 205 2.69 -16.71 -5.34
C TRP A 205 2.66 -15.32 -4.72
N ILE A 206 1.92 -15.21 -3.62
CA ILE A 206 2.08 -14.15 -2.62
C ILE A 206 2.55 -14.76 -1.31
N GLN A 207 3.38 -14.02 -0.56
CA GLN A 207 3.76 -14.40 0.80
C GLN A 207 2.82 -13.70 1.77
N CYS A 208 2.23 -14.46 2.69
CA CYS A 208 1.29 -14.01 3.70
C CYS A 208 1.89 -14.26 5.08
N CYS A 209 2.02 -13.22 5.90
CA CYS A 209 2.56 -13.34 7.25
C CYS A 209 1.57 -12.81 8.28
N PRO A 210 1.37 -13.51 9.42
CA PRO A 210 0.53 -13.01 10.49
C PRO A 210 1.05 -11.71 11.09
N VAL A 211 0.12 -10.79 11.38
CA VAL A 211 0.40 -9.55 12.10
C VAL A 211 0.10 -9.75 13.58
N ILE A 212 1.07 -9.41 14.43
CA ILE A 212 0.92 -9.46 15.89
C ILE A 212 1.03 -8.05 16.44
N TYR A 213 0.14 -7.69 17.36
CA TYR A 213 0.27 -6.50 18.17
C TYR A 213 0.85 -6.86 19.54
N THR A 214 2.04 -6.37 19.85
CA THR A 214 2.74 -6.60 21.13
C THR A 214 2.62 -5.42 22.09
N GLY A 215 1.92 -4.35 21.68
CA GLY A 215 1.81 -3.11 22.45
C GLY A 215 2.87 -2.09 22.07
N ILE A 216 2.65 -0.83 22.45
CA ILE A 216 3.63 0.24 22.27
C ILE A 216 4.66 0.10 23.40
N PRO A 217 5.98 -0.08 23.11
CA PRO A 217 6.98 -0.06 24.16
C PRO A 217 6.90 1.28 24.91
N SER A 218 6.78 1.19 26.24
CA SER A 218 6.49 2.30 27.16
C SER A 218 7.29 3.58 26.86
N ALA A 219 6.57 4.63 26.44
CA ALA A 219 6.83 6.09 26.42
C ALA A 219 8.21 6.68 26.02
N GLY A 220 9.33 5.96 26.10
CA GLY A 220 10.67 6.45 25.72
C GLY A 220 10.95 6.41 24.22
N SER A 221 10.14 5.68 23.45
CA SER A 221 10.23 5.60 21.98
C SER A 221 8.97 6.15 21.32
N ALA A 222 8.36 7.19 21.90
CA ALA A 222 7.32 7.93 21.20
C ALA A 222 7.88 8.37 19.84
N TYR A 223 7.23 7.92 18.77
CA TYR A 223 7.56 8.29 17.40
C TYR A 223 7.72 9.81 17.33
N ARG A 224 8.97 10.30 17.27
CA ARG A 224 9.21 11.68 16.86
C ARG A 224 8.86 11.68 15.39
N LEU A 225 7.69 12.22 15.07
CA LEU A 225 7.36 12.55 13.68
C LEU A 225 8.61 13.18 13.05
N PRO A 226 9.03 12.74 11.86
CA PRO A 226 10.01 13.49 11.10
C PRO A 226 9.57 14.95 11.13
N LEU A 227 10.45 15.85 11.58
CA LEU A 227 10.17 17.27 11.46
C LEU A 227 9.76 17.49 10.00
N PRO A 228 8.65 18.22 9.74
CA PRO A 228 8.25 18.50 8.37
C PRO A 228 9.48 18.99 7.61
N PRO A 229 9.71 18.52 6.36
CA PRO A 229 10.88 18.90 5.60
C PRO A 229 11.00 20.42 5.67
N ASN A 230 12.12 20.88 6.22
CA ASN A 230 12.35 22.29 6.47
C ASN A 230 12.16 22.97 5.11
N ASN A 231 11.09 23.77 4.97
CA ASN A 231 10.74 24.45 3.73
C ASN A 231 11.79 25.53 3.42
N ASN A 232 13.00 25.12 3.05
CA ASN A 232 14.01 25.97 2.43
C ASN A 232 13.71 26.18 0.94
N TYR A 233 12.61 25.62 0.42
CA TYR A 233 12.08 25.88 -0.91
C TYR A 233 11.09 27.05 -0.97
N VAL A 234 11.14 28.02 -0.05
CA VAL A 234 10.64 29.40 -0.32
C VAL A 234 11.44 30.40 0.51
N GLN A 235 12.55 30.89 -0.03
CA GLN A 235 12.95 32.30 0.11
C GLN A 235 13.99 32.69 -0.95
N GLN A 236 13.59 32.59 -2.22
CA GLN A 236 14.22 33.37 -3.28
C GLN A 236 13.40 34.66 -3.44
N SER A 237 13.58 35.58 -2.48
CA SER A 237 13.21 37.00 -2.58
C SER A 237 13.90 37.73 -1.44
N SER A 238 15.12 38.16 -1.75
CA SER A 238 15.79 39.34 -1.21
C SER A 238 14.90 40.29 -0.40
N TYR A 239 15.14 40.37 0.90
CA TYR A 239 15.23 41.65 1.60
C TYR A 239 16.33 41.58 2.64
N SER A 240 17.43 42.23 2.27
CA SER A 240 18.48 42.69 3.15
C SER A 240 17.91 43.59 4.26
N SER A 241 18.12 43.21 5.50
CA SER A 241 18.37 44.19 6.57
C SER A 241 19.30 43.57 7.61
N SER A 242 20.58 43.77 7.36
CA SER A 242 21.63 43.79 8.37
C SER A 242 21.18 44.64 9.57
N ASN A 243 21.16 44.05 10.76
CA ASN A 243 21.42 44.77 11.99
C ASN A 243 22.16 43.86 12.96
N SER A 244 23.47 43.85 12.75
CA SER A 244 24.49 43.47 13.71
C SER A 244 24.51 44.49 14.86
N TYR A 245 24.17 44.04 16.06
CA TYR A 245 24.64 44.66 17.30
C TYR A 245 25.46 43.65 18.08
N ALA A 246 26.77 43.91 18.08
CA ALA A 246 27.75 43.27 18.93
C ALA A 246 27.41 43.56 20.40
N GLN A 247 27.47 42.54 21.25
CA GLN A 247 27.58 42.72 22.69
C GLN A 247 29.02 42.43 23.13
N PRO A 248 29.65 43.32 23.93
CA PRO A 248 31.00 43.13 24.40
C PRO A 248 31.08 42.06 25.50
N GLN A 249 32.14 41.25 25.44
CA GLN A 249 32.51 40.31 26.51
C GLN A 249 32.89 41.08 27.78
N GLN A 250 32.20 40.80 28.88
CA GLN A 250 32.65 41.12 30.22
C GLN A 250 33.25 39.86 30.85
N GLN A 251 34.56 39.90 31.10
CA GLN A 251 35.19 39.04 32.10
C GLN A 251 34.76 39.47 33.50
N PRO A 252 34.71 38.53 34.45
CA PRO A 252 35.47 38.79 35.66
C PRO A 252 36.21 37.56 36.22
N TYR A 253 37.45 37.83 36.65
CA TYR A 253 38.03 37.48 37.94
C TYR A 253 37.57 36.16 38.60
N GLN A 254 38.42 35.13 38.54
CA GLN A 254 39.26 34.64 39.64
C GLN A 254 40.29 33.64 39.13
#